data_AF-A0A2W7B3K8-F1
#
_entry.id   AF-A0A2W7B3K8-F1
#
_cell.length_a   1.000
_cell.length_b   1.000
_cell.length_c   1.000
_cell.angle_alpha   90.00
_cell.angle_beta   90.00
_cell.angle_gamma   90.00
#
_symmetry.space_group_name_H-M   'P 1'
#
loop_
_entity.id
_entity.type
_entity.pdbx_description
1 polymer ?
#
loop_
_entity_poly.entity_id
_entity_poly.type
_entity_poly.pdbx_seq_one_letter_code
_entity_poly.pdbx_strand_id
1 'polypeptide(L)'
;MGAVRLIYDETTTELKRLGWVGKLNVDDTRKAMQSKLRYCLQDNTLYLPADQSIVESEHRLCWGRVRFEEFEEYSWLEEFDKPLDVNPLDFHMPFTGIGFGVMYSKRHRESEEGRIPVKSFISQSIIDSIAENPDALEDLSKDNFEALMAELFARKGFDVDLYRGSKDDGIDFLRIDTDESDPIIVCVQCKHPDKPKAGKKRRSLPVATVREIYGVAKAHNLDGCVAITSSTYTPDAKKFADLKPDEISVANAEDVLAWVQQYRWNKDE
;
A
#
# COMPACT_ATOMS: atom_id res chain seq x y z
N MET A 1 -15.48 -4.52 26.06
CA MET A 1 -16.03 -4.97 24.77
C MET A 1 -15.02 -5.93 24.17
N GLY A 2 -15.37 -7.21 24.04
CA GLY A 2 -14.44 -8.28 23.66
C GLY A 2 -14.25 -8.36 22.15
N ALA A 3 -13.10 -8.86 21.70
CA ALA A 3 -12.86 -9.16 20.29
C ALA A 3 -12.16 -10.52 20.14
N VAL A 4 -12.57 -11.27 19.13
CA VAL A 4 -11.97 -12.54 18.72
C VAL A 4 -10.86 -12.25 17.72
N ARG A 5 -9.69 -12.88 17.92
CA ARG A 5 -8.61 -12.89 16.92
C ARG A 5 -8.63 -14.20 16.16
N LEU A 6 -8.44 -14.12 14.85
CA LEU A 6 -8.45 -15.26 13.94
C LEU A 6 -7.40 -15.05 12.85
N ILE A 7 -7.29 -16.02 11.95
CA ILE A 7 -6.59 -15.89 10.67
C ILE A 7 -7.63 -16.03 9.57
N TYR A 8 -7.50 -15.28 8.49
CA TYR A 8 -8.27 -15.47 7.27
C TYR A 8 -7.34 -15.91 6.14
N ASP A 9 -7.73 -16.99 5.49
CA ASP A 9 -7.06 -17.58 4.34
C ASP A 9 -7.78 -17.13 3.07
N GLU A 10 -7.20 -16.15 2.38
CA GLU A 10 -7.70 -15.59 1.12
C GLU A 10 -7.54 -16.55 -0.07
N THR A 11 -6.72 -17.60 0.07
CA THR A 11 -6.54 -18.58 -1.01
C THR A 11 -7.72 -19.54 -1.05
N THR A 12 -8.18 -19.99 0.12
CA THR A 12 -9.30 -20.94 0.24
C THR A 12 -10.61 -20.29 0.66
N THR A 13 -10.60 -18.99 0.95
CA THR A 13 -11.73 -18.24 1.50
C THR A 13 -12.22 -18.85 2.82
N GLU A 14 -11.31 -19.07 3.78
CA GLU A 14 -11.64 -19.73 5.06
C GLU A 14 -11.20 -18.91 6.27
N LEU A 15 -12.00 -18.92 7.34
CA LEU A 15 -11.52 -18.49 8.66
C LEU A 15 -10.73 -19.64 9.29
N LYS A 16 -9.49 -19.37 9.70
CA LYS A 16 -8.61 -20.32 10.37
C LYS A 16 -8.50 -19.95 11.84
N ARG A 17 -8.47 -20.97 12.69
CA ARG A 17 -8.26 -20.76 14.13
C ARG A 17 -6.87 -20.20 14.37
N LEU A 18 -6.77 -19.24 15.29
CA LEU A 18 -5.49 -18.71 15.74
C LEU A 18 -4.75 -19.76 16.58
N GLY A 19 -3.50 -20.06 16.21
CA GLY A 19 -2.66 -21.05 16.87
C GLY A 19 -1.55 -20.46 17.71
N TRP A 20 -0.96 -19.37 17.22
CA TRP A 20 0.18 -18.75 17.87
C TRP A 20 0.10 -17.23 17.76
N VAL A 21 0.54 -16.57 18.83
CA VAL A 21 0.68 -15.12 18.91
C VAL A 21 1.99 -14.82 19.61
N GLY A 22 2.82 -13.96 19.02
CA GLY A 22 4.06 -13.55 19.66
C GLY A 22 4.57 -12.20 19.17
N LYS A 23 5.20 -11.47 20.09
CA LYS A 23 5.88 -10.21 19.76
C LYS A 23 7.26 -10.48 19.18
N LEU A 24 7.52 -9.91 18.01
CA LEU A 24 8.79 -9.93 17.32
C LEU A 24 9.66 -8.75 17.76
N ASN A 25 10.98 -8.93 17.68
CA ASN A 25 11.92 -7.81 17.73
C ASN A 25 11.93 -7.04 16.39
N VAL A 26 12.66 -5.93 16.32
CA VAL A 26 12.70 -5.06 15.13
C VAL A 26 13.19 -5.80 13.88
N ASP A 27 14.22 -6.63 14.00
CA ASP A 27 14.81 -7.32 12.84
C ASP A 27 13.88 -8.43 12.33
N ASP A 28 13.25 -9.19 13.22
CA ASP A 28 12.29 -10.22 12.84
C ASP A 28 10.98 -9.63 12.34
N THR A 29 10.57 -8.46 12.86
CA THR A 29 9.47 -7.65 12.32
C THR A 29 9.76 -7.26 10.88
N ARG A 30 10.97 -6.76 10.58
CA ARG A 30 11.39 -6.42 9.22
C ARG A 30 11.39 -7.63 8.29
N LYS A 31 11.86 -8.79 8.76
CA LYS A 31 11.79 -10.04 7.97
C LYS A 31 10.35 -10.47 7.71
N ALA A 32 9.48 -10.41 8.71
CA ALA A 32 8.07 -10.74 8.56
C ALA A 32 7.38 -9.81 7.56
N MET A 33 7.63 -8.49 7.65
CA MET A 33 7.16 -7.47 6.71
C MET A 33 7.63 -7.70 5.26
N GLN A 34 8.82 -8.28 5.09
CA GLN A 34 9.38 -8.64 3.78
C GLN A 34 8.93 -10.03 3.28
N SER A 35 8.11 -10.74 4.05
CA SER A 35 7.63 -12.09 3.74
C SER A 35 6.11 -12.10 3.52
N LYS A 36 5.55 -13.25 3.14
CA LYS A 36 4.09 -13.48 3.07
C LYS A 36 3.37 -13.30 4.40
N LEU A 37 4.09 -13.41 5.52
CA LEU A 37 3.54 -13.23 6.88
C LEU A 37 3.28 -11.77 7.26
N ARG A 38 3.60 -10.80 6.39
CA ARG A 38 3.34 -9.37 6.66
C ARG A 38 1.88 -9.08 6.99
N TYR A 39 0.93 -9.82 6.42
CA TYR A 39 -0.51 -9.67 6.70
C TYR A 39 -0.96 -10.44 7.94
N CYS A 40 -0.11 -11.32 8.44
CA CYS A 40 -0.26 -11.98 9.72
C CYS A 40 0.31 -11.13 10.87
N LEU A 41 0.87 -9.96 10.58
CA LEU A 41 1.46 -9.05 11.55
C LEU A 41 0.53 -7.88 11.90
N GLN A 42 0.40 -7.56 13.19
CA GLN A 42 -0.13 -6.30 13.70
C GLN A 42 0.90 -5.66 14.62
N ASP A 43 1.37 -4.46 14.27
CA ASP A 43 2.50 -3.80 14.92
C ASP A 43 3.73 -4.73 14.91
N ASN A 44 4.28 -5.08 16.07
CA ASN A 44 5.30 -6.10 16.21
C ASN A 44 4.76 -7.46 16.65
N THR A 45 3.44 -7.68 16.60
CA THR A 45 2.81 -8.94 17.03
C THR A 45 2.42 -9.77 15.80
N LEU A 46 3.00 -10.96 15.70
CA LEU A 46 2.70 -11.91 14.64
C LEU A 46 1.65 -12.92 15.12
N TYR A 47 0.63 -13.15 14.29
CA TYR A 47 -0.48 -14.07 14.50
C TYR A 47 -0.37 -15.18 13.47
N LEU A 48 -0.38 -16.43 13.90
CA LEU A 48 -0.28 -17.57 12.98
C LEU A 48 -1.40 -18.57 13.21
N PRO A 49 -1.84 -19.28 12.16
CA PRO A 49 -2.91 -20.27 12.28
C PRO A 49 -2.52 -21.45 13.18
N ALA A 50 -3.54 -22.17 13.67
CA ALA A 50 -3.39 -23.40 14.45
C ALA A 50 -2.65 -24.48 13.65
N ASP A 51 -3.05 -24.67 12.39
CA ASP A 51 -2.27 -25.46 11.45
C ASP A 51 -1.14 -24.60 10.89
N GLN A 52 0.10 -24.90 11.26
CA GLN A 52 1.27 -24.16 10.77
C GLN A 52 1.73 -24.66 9.39
N SER A 53 1.24 -25.81 8.91
CA SER A 53 1.65 -26.34 7.60
C SER A 53 1.18 -25.43 6.46
N ILE A 54 0.07 -24.71 6.64
CA ILE A 54 -0.42 -23.71 5.69
C ILE A 54 0.44 -22.44 5.65
N VAL A 55 1.29 -22.21 6.65
CA VAL A 55 2.27 -21.11 6.60
C VAL A 55 3.41 -21.47 5.65
N GLU A 56 3.71 -22.74 5.44
CA GLU A 56 4.75 -23.17 4.51
C GLU A 56 4.23 -23.28 3.06
N SER A 57 2.91 -23.38 2.86
CA SER A 57 2.27 -23.42 1.53
C SER A 57 2.03 -22.04 0.91
N GLU A 58 1.65 -21.98 -0.38
CA GLU A 58 1.34 -20.74 -1.13
C GLU A 58 0.00 -20.07 -0.72
N HIS A 59 -0.37 -20.18 0.56
CA HIS A 59 -1.60 -19.59 1.07
C HIS A 59 -1.41 -18.12 1.43
N ARG A 60 -2.39 -17.30 1.06
CA ARG A 60 -2.44 -15.88 1.39
C ARG A 60 -3.18 -15.71 2.71
N LEU A 61 -2.41 -15.56 3.78
CA LEU A 61 -2.93 -15.51 5.14
C LEU A 61 -2.87 -14.08 5.69
N CYS A 62 -3.95 -13.64 6.30
CA CYS A 62 -3.97 -12.41 7.10
C CYS A 62 -4.56 -12.68 8.48
N TRP A 63 -4.24 -11.87 9.49
CA TRP A 63 -4.92 -11.99 10.78
C TRP A 63 -6.39 -11.53 10.68
N GLY A 64 -7.13 -11.56 11.77
CA GLY A 64 -8.41 -10.88 11.85
C GLY A 64 -8.82 -10.60 13.28
N ARG A 65 -9.67 -9.59 13.42
CA ARG A 65 -10.23 -9.09 14.66
C ARG A 65 -11.70 -8.82 14.43
N VAL A 66 -12.51 -9.55 15.16
CA VAL A 66 -13.96 -9.48 15.05
C VAL A 66 -14.50 -9.17 16.43
N ARG A 67 -15.27 -8.08 16.56
CA ARG A 67 -15.98 -7.80 17.82
C ARG A 67 -17.01 -8.89 18.07
N PHE A 68 -17.25 -9.18 19.34
CA PHE A 68 -18.16 -10.26 19.72
C PHE A 68 -19.58 -10.06 19.16
N GLU A 69 -20.04 -8.80 19.11
CA GLU A 69 -21.38 -8.42 18.65
C GLU A 69 -21.62 -8.77 17.17
N GLU A 70 -20.58 -8.80 16.34
CA GLU A 70 -20.71 -9.11 14.91
C GLU A 70 -21.09 -10.58 14.67
N PHE A 71 -20.78 -11.48 15.61
CA PHE A 71 -21.17 -12.89 15.52
C PHE A 71 -22.69 -13.07 15.60
N GLU A 72 -23.42 -12.11 16.18
CA GLU A 72 -24.89 -12.15 16.21
C GLU A 72 -25.50 -11.80 14.83
N GLU A 73 -24.80 -10.98 14.04
CA GLU A 73 -25.27 -10.48 12.75
C GLU A 73 -24.80 -11.38 11.59
N TYR A 74 -23.60 -11.92 11.70
CA TYR A 74 -22.92 -12.63 10.62
C TYR A 74 -22.60 -14.08 11.01
N SER A 75 -23.51 -15.01 10.69
CA SER A 75 -23.35 -16.43 11.04
C SER A 75 -22.09 -17.09 10.45
N TRP A 76 -21.60 -16.59 9.31
CA TRP A 76 -20.38 -17.10 8.67
C TRP A 76 -19.12 -16.93 9.53
N LEU A 77 -19.15 -16.04 10.54
CA LEU A 77 -18.04 -15.85 11.48
C LEU A 77 -17.78 -17.07 12.38
N GLU A 78 -18.76 -17.97 12.51
CA GLU A 78 -18.62 -19.21 13.29
C GLU A 78 -18.03 -20.37 12.47
N GLU A 79 -17.88 -20.20 11.15
CA GLU A 79 -17.48 -21.26 10.23
C GLU A 79 -15.96 -21.29 10.02
N PHE A 80 -15.26 -21.91 10.96
CA PHE A 80 -13.82 -22.13 10.87
C PHE A 80 -13.46 -23.38 10.06
N ASP A 81 -12.35 -23.29 9.33
CA ASP A 81 -11.72 -24.36 8.55
C ASP A 81 -12.65 -24.94 7.47
N LYS A 82 -13.48 -24.06 6.88
CA LYS A 82 -14.41 -24.34 5.79
C LYS A 82 -14.49 -23.15 4.83
N PRO A 83 -14.63 -23.39 3.51
CA PRO A 83 -14.87 -22.33 2.54
C PRO A 83 -16.14 -21.56 2.84
N LEU A 84 -16.04 -20.23 2.83
CA LEU A 84 -17.17 -19.33 3.02
C LEU A 84 -17.81 -18.97 1.67
N ASP A 85 -19.13 -18.82 1.68
CA ASP A 85 -19.90 -18.32 0.54
C ASP A 85 -19.80 -16.79 0.36
N VAL A 86 -19.16 -16.13 1.32
CA VAL A 86 -18.89 -14.69 1.31
C VAL A 86 -17.39 -14.44 1.33
N ASN A 87 -16.98 -13.26 0.88
CA ASN A 87 -15.62 -12.78 1.11
C ASN A 87 -15.61 -11.93 2.39
N PRO A 88 -14.96 -12.37 3.48
CA PRO A 88 -14.88 -11.63 4.73
C PRO A 88 -14.32 -10.21 4.60
N LEU A 89 -13.46 -9.94 3.60
CA LEU A 89 -12.89 -8.62 3.38
C LEU A 89 -13.94 -7.58 2.93
N ASP A 90 -15.07 -8.02 2.36
CA ASP A 90 -16.17 -7.13 1.93
C ASP A 90 -16.92 -6.54 3.14
N PHE A 91 -16.69 -7.09 4.34
CA PHE A 91 -17.30 -6.65 5.60
C PHE A 91 -16.31 -5.85 6.46
N HIS A 92 -15.16 -5.44 5.90
CA HIS A 92 -14.17 -4.67 6.64
C HIS A 92 -14.72 -3.30 7.06
N MET A 93 -14.75 -3.07 8.38
CA MET A 93 -15.23 -1.82 8.95
C MET A 93 -14.08 -1.14 9.72
N PRO A 94 -13.45 -0.07 9.16
CA PRO A 94 -12.17 0.47 9.61
C PRO A 94 -12.12 0.91 11.09
N PHE A 95 -13.28 1.19 11.69
CA PHE A 95 -13.38 1.70 13.05
C PHE A 95 -14.12 0.76 14.01
N THR A 96 -14.88 -0.21 13.51
CA THR A 96 -15.90 -0.90 14.30
C THR A 96 -16.28 -2.25 13.71
N GLY A 97 -16.00 -3.37 14.38
CA GLY A 97 -16.66 -4.63 14.07
C GLY A 97 -15.72 -5.69 13.55
N ILE A 98 -15.66 -5.83 12.23
CA ILE A 98 -14.88 -6.85 11.53
C ILE A 98 -13.67 -6.18 10.88
N GLY A 99 -12.48 -6.62 11.27
CA GLY A 99 -11.21 -6.22 10.68
C GLY A 99 -10.38 -7.45 10.35
N PHE A 100 -9.63 -7.43 9.26
CA PHE A 100 -8.69 -8.51 8.95
C PHE A 100 -7.26 -7.97 9.08
N GLY A 101 -6.25 -8.82 8.88
CA GLY A 101 -4.83 -8.50 8.87
C GLY A 101 -4.41 -7.83 7.60
N VAL A 102 -5.35 -7.09 7.07
CA VAL A 102 -5.21 -5.72 6.67
C VAL A 102 -5.75 -4.88 7.83
N MET A 103 -4.91 -4.36 8.75
CA MET A 103 -5.31 -3.19 9.58
C MET A 103 -5.73 -1.96 8.72
N TYR A 104 -5.70 -2.15 7.41
CA TYR A 104 -5.37 -1.25 6.36
C TYR A 104 -5.75 -1.99 5.11
N SER A 105 -6.97 -1.80 4.62
CA SER A 105 -7.04 -1.65 3.18
C SER A 105 -6.00 -0.57 2.86
N LYS A 106 -4.74 -0.93 2.57
CA LYS A 106 -3.68 0.04 2.27
C LYS A 106 -4.01 0.82 1.00
N ARG A 107 -5.18 0.57 0.43
CA ARG A 107 -5.65 1.04 -0.83
C ARG A 107 -7.09 1.50 -0.66
N HIS A 108 -7.27 2.75 -0.34
CA HIS A 108 -8.58 3.37 -0.33
C HIS A 108 -8.78 4.20 -1.60
N ARG A 109 -10.03 4.25 -2.07
CA ARG A 109 -10.50 5.26 -3.01
C ARG A 109 -11.60 6.07 -2.36
N GLU A 110 -11.58 7.36 -2.59
CA GLU A 110 -12.69 8.24 -2.24
C GLU A 110 -13.87 8.03 -3.20
N SER A 111 -15.09 7.99 -2.65
CA SER A 111 -16.36 7.93 -3.37
C SER A 111 -17.38 8.90 -2.74
N GLU A 112 -18.55 9.08 -3.38
CA GLU A 112 -19.66 9.85 -2.80
C GLU A 112 -20.14 9.31 -1.45
N GLU A 113 -19.93 8.01 -1.20
CA GLU A 113 -20.32 7.30 0.02
C GLU A 113 -19.21 7.28 1.08
N GLY A 114 -18.03 7.84 0.76
CA GLY A 114 -16.86 7.92 1.64
C GLY A 114 -15.65 7.14 1.12
N ARG A 115 -14.76 6.75 2.04
CA ARG A 115 -13.56 5.96 1.70
C ARG A 115 -13.93 4.48 1.52
N ILE A 116 -13.73 3.96 0.32
CA ILE A 116 -14.01 2.58 -0.04
C ILE A 116 -12.69 1.80 -0.18
N PRO A 117 -12.55 0.63 0.47
CA PRO A 117 -11.39 -0.23 0.28
C PRO A 117 -11.34 -0.83 -1.13
N VAL A 118 -10.15 -0.92 -1.72
CA VAL A 118 -9.95 -1.58 -3.03
C VAL A 118 -8.86 -2.64 -2.99
N LYS A 119 -9.03 -3.70 -3.78
CA LYS A 119 -8.07 -4.83 -3.83
C LYS A 119 -6.72 -4.44 -4.42
N SER A 120 -6.71 -3.60 -5.46
CA SER A 120 -5.52 -3.16 -6.18
C SER A 120 -5.80 -1.84 -6.89
N PHE A 121 -4.80 -0.97 -7.01
CA PHE A 121 -4.93 0.25 -7.82
C PHE A 121 -4.62 0.04 -9.30
N ILE A 122 -3.77 -0.94 -9.61
CA ILE A 122 -3.38 -1.33 -10.96
C ILE A 122 -3.29 -2.85 -11.08
N SER A 123 -3.46 -3.40 -12.30
CA SER A 123 -3.38 -4.84 -12.51
C SER A 123 -1.95 -5.38 -12.34
N GLN A 124 -1.85 -6.58 -11.79
CA GLN A 124 -0.57 -7.29 -11.64
C GLN A 124 0.16 -7.47 -12.98
N SER A 125 -0.57 -7.72 -14.05
CA SER A 125 -0.01 -7.86 -15.40
C SER A 125 0.78 -6.64 -15.89
N ILE A 126 0.40 -5.43 -15.49
CA ILE A 126 1.13 -4.20 -15.85
C ILE A 126 2.45 -4.15 -15.08
N ILE A 127 2.42 -4.49 -13.79
CA ILE A 127 3.61 -4.52 -12.93
C ILE A 127 4.60 -5.57 -13.46
N ASP A 128 4.11 -6.76 -13.80
CA ASP A 128 4.90 -7.82 -14.40
C ASP A 128 5.53 -7.38 -15.74
N SER A 129 4.74 -6.74 -16.60
CA SER A 129 5.22 -6.24 -17.89
C SER A 129 6.37 -5.24 -17.73
N ILE A 130 6.32 -4.36 -16.71
CA ILE A 130 7.41 -3.41 -16.42
C ILE A 130 8.60 -4.12 -15.81
N ALA A 131 8.36 -5.14 -14.98
CA ALA A 131 9.43 -5.90 -14.37
C ALA A 131 10.21 -6.75 -15.38
N GLU A 132 9.53 -7.27 -16.41
CA GLU A 132 10.14 -8.03 -17.51
C GLU A 132 10.77 -7.12 -18.56
N ASN A 133 10.12 -5.99 -18.83
CA ASN A 133 10.57 -4.98 -19.78
C ASN A 133 10.50 -3.58 -19.15
N PRO A 134 11.61 -3.07 -18.58
CA PRO A 134 11.65 -1.74 -17.96
C PRO A 134 11.19 -0.59 -18.87
N ASP A 135 11.35 -0.72 -20.19
CA ASP A 135 10.90 0.28 -21.16
C ASP A 135 9.36 0.43 -21.16
N ALA A 136 8.61 -0.58 -20.70
CA ALA A 136 7.15 -0.49 -20.57
C ALA A 136 6.71 0.56 -19.54
N LEU A 137 7.57 0.95 -18.59
CA LEU A 137 7.29 2.06 -17.67
C LEU A 137 7.03 3.36 -18.44
N GLU A 138 7.78 3.57 -19.52
CA GLU A 138 7.66 4.75 -20.36
C GLU A 138 6.34 4.81 -21.16
N ASP A 139 5.69 3.67 -21.30
CA ASP A 139 4.52 3.48 -22.14
C ASP A 139 3.20 3.64 -21.38
N LEU A 140 3.25 3.76 -20.06
CA LEU A 140 2.08 3.99 -19.23
C LEU A 140 1.40 5.32 -19.53
N SER A 141 0.08 5.34 -19.40
CA SER A 141 -0.66 6.60 -19.23
C SER A 141 -0.29 7.26 -17.90
N LYS A 142 -0.60 8.55 -17.77
CA LYS A 142 -0.39 9.30 -16.52
C LYS A 142 -1.15 8.66 -15.36
N ASP A 143 -2.42 8.34 -15.58
CA ASP A 143 -3.28 7.64 -14.62
C ASP A 143 -2.72 6.26 -14.21
N ASN A 144 -2.17 5.49 -15.16
CA ASN A 144 -1.56 4.20 -14.83
C ASN A 144 -0.24 4.37 -14.07
N PHE A 145 0.52 5.43 -14.33
CA PHE A 145 1.72 5.72 -13.56
C PHE A 145 1.38 6.12 -12.12
N GLU A 146 0.37 6.96 -11.92
CA GLU A 146 -0.17 7.32 -10.60
C GLU A 146 -0.67 6.07 -9.85
N ALA A 147 -1.48 5.24 -10.51
CA ALA A 147 -2.01 4.00 -9.95
C ALA A 147 -0.89 3.01 -9.59
N LEU A 148 0.16 2.91 -10.42
CA LEU A 148 1.35 2.11 -10.13
C LEU A 148 2.06 2.62 -8.87
N MET A 149 2.23 3.93 -8.71
CA MET A 149 2.92 4.49 -7.54
C MET A 149 2.11 4.23 -6.26
N ALA A 150 0.80 4.46 -6.31
CA ALA A 150 -0.10 4.16 -5.21
C ALA A 150 -0.04 2.67 -4.84
N GLU A 151 -0.04 1.77 -5.83
CA GLU A 151 0.07 0.33 -5.60
C GLU A 151 1.40 -0.06 -4.97
N LEU A 152 2.53 0.50 -5.46
CA LEU A 152 3.85 0.22 -4.88
C LEU A 152 3.98 0.74 -3.45
N PHE A 153 3.37 1.87 -3.11
CA PHE A 153 3.36 2.40 -1.74
C PHE A 153 2.52 1.53 -0.81
N ALA A 154 1.36 1.06 -1.27
CA ALA A 154 0.56 0.09 -0.53
C ALA A 154 1.36 -1.21 -0.27
N ARG A 155 2.11 -1.68 -1.27
CA ARG A 155 2.98 -2.87 -1.17
C ARG A 155 4.22 -2.68 -0.30
N LYS A 156 4.76 -1.46 -0.23
CA LYS A 156 5.80 -1.07 0.75
C LYS A 156 5.29 -1.13 2.18
N GLY A 157 3.97 -1.15 2.36
CA GLY A 157 3.34 -1.25 3.65
C GLY A 157 2.80 0.08 4.18
N PHE A 158 2.68 1.11 3.34
CA PHE A 158 2.00 2.33 3.75
C PHE A 158 0.50 2.23 3.53
N ASP A 159 -0.25 2.99 4.31
CA ASP A 159 -1.61 3.32 3.93
C ASP A 159 -1.62 4.28 2.75
N VAL A 160 -2.41 3.95 1.75
CA VAL A 160 -2.60 4.79 0.57
C VAL A 160 -4.06 5.13 0.40
N ASP A 161 -4.33 6.42 0.33
CA ASP A 161 -5.63 6.96 -0.01
C ASP A 161 -5.55 7.71 -1.34
N LEU A 162 -6.21 7.18 -2.37
CA LEU A 162 -6.41 7.91 -3.62
C LEU A 162 -7.42 9.01 -3.37
N TYR A 163 -6.88 10.16 -3.00
CA TYR A 163 -7.63 11.40 -2.85
C TYR A 163 -8.17 11.82 -4.22
N ARG A 164 -9.50 11.81 -4.39
CA ARG A 164 -10.14 12.26 -5.64
C ARG A 164 -11.24 13.26 -5.31
N GLY A 165 -10.85 14.35 -4.65
CA GLY A 165 -11.56 15.61 -4.73
C GLY A 165 -11.24 16.31 -6.04
N SER A 166 -12.21 16.36 -6.96
CA SER A 166 -12.12 17.24 -8.13
C SER A 166 -11.71 18.66 -7.68
N LYS A 167 -10.51 19.11 -8.08
CA LYS A 167 -9.81 20.37 -7.75
C LYS A 167 -8.73 20.35 -6.65
N ASP A 168 -8.12 19.22 -6.32
CA ASP A 168 -6.93 19.31 -5.46
C ASP A 168 -5.68 19.70 -6.24
N ASP A 169 -4.85 20.55 -5.63
CA ASP A 169 -3.71 21.30 -6.19
C ASP A 169 -2.53 20.41 -6.67
N GLY A 170 -2.81 19.19 -7.13
CA GLY A 170 -1.85 18.25 -7.67
C GLY A 170 -1.46 17.11 -6.72
N ILE A 171 -2.22 16.81 -5.68
CA ILE A 171 -1.99 15.60 -4.87
C ILE A 171 -2.61 14.40 -5.58
N ASP A 172 -1.83 13.37 -5.88
CA ASP A 172 -2.36 12.15 -6.52
C ASP A 172 -2.83 11.12 -5.48
N PHE A 173 -2.10 11.03 -4.36
CA PHE A 173 -2.51 10.23 -3.21
C PHE A 173 -1.81 10.65 -1.91
N LEU A 174 -2.38 10.25 -0.78
CA LEU A 174 -1.75 10.39 0.53
C LEU A 174 -1.08 9.07 0.93
N ARG A 175 0.16 9.17 1.40
CA ARG A 175 0.87 8.12 2.13
C ARG A 175 0.68 8.39 3.62
N ILE A 176 0.07 7.45 4.32
CA ILE A 176 -0.12 7.52 5.77
C ILE A 176 0.78 6.46 6.40
N ASP A 177 1.64 6.92 7.30
CA ASP A 177 2.43 6.07 8.17
C ASP A 177 1.80 6.10 9.57
N THR A 178 1.49 4.93 10.09
CA THR A 178 0.76 4.74 11.34
C THR A 178 1.57 3.95 12.36
N ASP A 179 2.83 3.66 12.04
CA ASP A 179 3.70 2.88 12.94
C ASP A 179 4.14 3.73 14.15
N GLU A 180 3.86 5.04 14.14
CA GLU A 180 4.06 5.99 15.23
C GLU A 180 2.76 6.30 16.02
N SER A 181 2.90 6.91 17.20
CA SER A 181 1.75 7.26 18.06
C SER A 181 0.81 8.29 17.44
N ASP A 182 1.34 9.17 16.59
CA ASP A 182 0.58 10.10 15.75
C ASP A 182 0.84 9.74 14.28
N PRO A 183 -0.19 9.65 13.43
CA PRO A 183 -0.01 9.27 12.03
C PRO A 183 0.75 10.35 11.27
N ILE A 184 1.79 9.96 10.54
CA ILE A 184 2.53 10.85 9.63
C ILE A 184 1.85 10.80 8.26
N ILE A 185 1.34 11.93 7.80
CA ILE A 185 0.62 12.07 6.55
C ILE A 185 1.48 12.85 5.56
N VAL A 186 1.82 12.19 4.46
CA VAL A 186 2.68 12.73 3.40
C VAL A 186 1.91 12.70 2.08
N CYS A 187 1.84 13.84 1.37
CA CYS A 187 1.29 13.82 0.01
C CYS A 187 2.28 13.23 -0.98
N VAL A 188 1.76 12.55 -1.99
CA VAL A 188 2.54 12.07 -3.12
C VAL A 188 2.00 12.72 -4.39
N GLN A 189 2.92 13.31 -5.17
CA GLN A 189 2.63 13.74 -6.53
C GLN A 189 3.57 13.06 -7.51
N CYS A 190 2.97 12.44 -8.51
CA CYS A 190 3.57 11.77 -9.63
C CYS A 190 3.62 12.72 -10.83
N LYS A 191 4.76 12.76 -11.50
CA LYS A 191 4.92 13.45 -12.79
C LYS A 191 5.37 12.44 -13.82
N HIS A 192 4.52 12.18 -14.80
CA HIS A 192 4.84 11.34 -15.94
C HIS A 192 4.92 12.19 -17.22
N PRO A 193 6.09 12.76 -17.56
CA PRO A 193 6.26 13.53 -18.78
C PRO A 193 5.95 12.70 -20.02
N ASP A 194 5.43 13.35 -21.06
CA ASP A 194 5.16 12.67 -22.33
C ASP A 194 6.45 12.06 -22.90
N LYS A 195 6.29 10.97 -23.67
CA LYS A 195 7.41 10.28 -24.30
C LYS A 195 8.30 11.27 -25.07
N PRO A 196 9.62 11.09 -25.01
CA PRO A 196 10.51 11.96 -25.76
C PRO A 196 10.34 11.69 -27.25
N LYS A 197 10.59 12.71 -28.08
CA LYS A 197 10.72 12.52 -29.52
C LYS A 197 11.87 11.54 -29.80
N ALA A 198 11.77 10.77 -30.88
CA ALA A 198 12.78 9.79 -31.27
C ALA A 198 14.21 10.36 -31.18
N GLY A 199 15.10 9.65 -30.48
CA GLY A 199 16.48 10.04 -30.26
C GLY A 199 16.72 11.09 -29.16
N LYS A 200 15.69 11.49 -28.39
CA LYS A 200 15.83 12.40 -27.24
C LYS A 200 15.58 11.68 -25.92
N LYS A 201 16.16 12.21 -24.85
CA LYS A 201 15.83 11.80 -23.47
C LYS A 201 14.59 12.54 -22.98
N ARG A 202 13.84 11.92 -22.06
CA ARG A 202 12.77 12.62 -21.32
C ARG A 202 13.34 13.85 -20.62
N ARG A 203 12.54 14.91 -20.56
CA ARG A 203 12.91 16.15 -19.89
C ARG A 203 12.99 15.89 -18.39
N SER A 204 14.14 16.22 -17.79
CA SER A 204 14.28 16.25 -16.33
C SER A 204 13.37 17.32 -15.71
N LEU A 205 12.81 17.01 -14.55
CA LEU A 205 11.89 17.87 -13.83
C LEU A 205 12.71 18.93 -13.05
N PRO A 206 12.36 20.22 -13.19
CA PRO A 206 13.10 21.30 -12.55
C PRO A 206 12.78 21.41 -11.06
N VAL A 207 13.62 22.17 -10.33
CA VAL A 207 13.41 22.48 -8.90
C VAL A 207 12.04 23.13 -8.61
N ALA A 208 11.49 23.87 -9.59
CA ALA A 208 10.16 24.48 -9.46
C ALA A 208 9.07 23.44 -9.18
N THR A 209 9.16 22.25 -9.79
CA THR A 209 8.20 21.15 -9.56
C THR A 209 8.22 20.67 -8.12
N VAL A 210 9.41 20.49 -7.53
CA VAL A 210 9.53 20.03 -6.13
C VAL A 210 9.05 21.12 -5.16
N ARG A 211 9.33 22.38 -5.47
CA ARG A 211 8.85 23.54 -4.68
C ARG A 211 7.33 23.67 -4.69
N GLU A 212 6.70 23.46 -5.83
CA GLU A 212 5.23 23.46 -5.98
C GLU A 212 4.61 22.38 -5.10
N ILE A 213 5.08 21.14 -5.23
CA ILE A 213 4.62 19.99 -4.43
C ILE A 213 4.76 20.25 -2.93
N TYR A 214 5.93 20.76 -2.52
CA TYR A 214 6.18 21.08 -1.12
C TYR A 214 5.29 22.24 -0.61
N GLY A 215 5.03 23.23 -1.46
CA GLY A 215 4.11 24.32 -1.16
C GLY A 215 2.69 23.82 -0.91
N VAL A 216 2.21 22.88 -1.73
CA VAL A 216 0.91 22.22 -1.55
C VAL A 216 0.89 21.44 -0.23
N ALA A 217 1.92 20.64 0.06
CA ALA A 217 2.01 19.91 1.33
C ALA A 217 1.85 20.82 2.55
N LYS A 218 2.50 21.99 2.54
CA LYS A 218 2.41 22.97 3.64
C LYS A 218 1.12 23.75 3.66
N ALA A 219 0.51 24.05 2.51
CA ALA A 219 -0.83 24.65 2.47
C ALA A 219 -1.88 23.73 3.12
N HIS A 220 -1.73 22.41 2.99
CA HIS A 220 -2.61 21.41 3.59
C HIS A 220 -2.18 20.91 4.97
N ASN A 221 -1.17 21.52 5.61
CA ASN A 221 -0.61 21.11 6.90
C ASN A 221 -0.17 19.63 6.97
N LEU A 222 0.38 19.11 5.87
CA LEU A 222 0.93 17.76 5.81
C LEU A 222 2.37 17.73 6.33
N ASP A 223 2.77 16.57 6.85
CA ASP A 223 4.10 16.36 7.44
C ASP A 223 5.20 16.48 6.39
N GLY A 224 4.91 16.05 5.16
CA GLY A 224 5.85 16.16 4.06
C GLY A 224 5.24 15.86 2.69
N CYS A 225 6.13 15.72 1.70
CA CYS A 225 5.79 15.33 0.35
C CYS A 225 6.79 14.35 -0.28
N VAL A 226 6.29 13.50 -1.16
CA VAL A 226 7.11 12.73 -2.11
C VAL A 226 6.79 13.17 -3.53
N ALA A 227 7.81 13.66 -4.24
CA ALA A 227 7.72 13.99 -5.66
C ALA A 227 8.31 12.84 -6.49
N ILE A 228 7.49 12.14 -7.26
CA ILE A 228 7.89 10.96 -8.03
C ILE A 228 7.82 11.26 -9.52
N THR A 229 8.78 10.79 -10.30
CA THR A 229 8.72 10.90 -11.77
C THR A 229 9.20 9.66 -12.51
N SER A 230 8.59 9.37 -13.67
CA SER A 230 9.10 8.39 -14.65
C SER A 230 10.27 8.93 -15.49
N SER A 231 10.80 10.11 -15.15
CA SER A 231 12.01 10.68 -15.74
C SER A 231 13.07 10.86 -14.65
N THR A 232 13.75 12.01 -14.63
CA THR A 232 14.79 12.37 -13.67
C THR A 232 14.51 13.75 -13.09
N TYR A 233 15.04 14.05 -11.92
CA TYR A 233 15.08 15.40 -11.37
C TYR A 233 16.42 16.07 -11.67
N THR A 234 16.42 17.40 -11.87
CA THR A 234 17.66 18.16 -12.02
C THR A 234 18.48 18.12 -10.72
N PRO A 235 19.82 18.36 -10.77
CA PRO A 235 20.64 18.43 -9.56
C PRO A 235 20.12 19.45 -8.54
N ASP A 236 19.59 20.58 -9.00
CA ASP A 236 19.03 21.62 -8.11
C ASP A 236 17.71 21.18 -7.46
N ALA A 237 16.92 20.34 -8.13
CA ALA A 237 15.73 19.75 -7.54
C ALA A 237 16.08 18.78 -6.41
N LYS A 238 17.11 17.93 -6.61
CA LYS A 238 17.63 17.03 -5.57
C LYS A 238 18.19 17.81 -4.39
N LYS A 239 19.06 18.81 -4.64
CA LYS A 239 19.60 19.70 -3.59
C LYS A 239 18.53 20.41 -2.79
N PHE A 240 17.41 20.78 -3.42
CA PHE A 240 16.30 21.41 -2.72
C PHE A 240 15.59 20.44 -1.77
N ALA A 241 15.37 19.18 -2.20
CA ALA A 241 14.83 18.15 -1.32
C ALA A 241 15.75 17.89 -0.12
N ASP A 242 17.07 17.87 -0.34
CA ASP A 242 18.09 17.68 0.69
C ASP A 242 18.14 18.80 1.75
N LEU A 243 17.46 19.95 1.53
CA LEU A 243 17.35 21.00 2.54
C LEU A 243 16.47 20.57 3.73
N LYS A 244 15.52 19.66 3.49
CA LYS A 244 14.56 19.16 4.48
C LYS A 244 14.26 17.67 4.22
N PRO A 245 15.25 16.78 4.41
CA PRO A 245 15.12 15.37 4.04
C PRO A 245 14.01 14.65 4.81
N ASP A 246 13.65 15.13 6.01
CA ASP A 246 12.56 14.58 6.81
C ASP A 246 11.17 14.94 6.26
N GLU A 247 11.07 15.99 5.44
CA GLU A 247 9.80 16.49 4.89
C GLU A 247 9.70 16.36 3.37
N ILE A 248 10.82 16.29 2.64
CA ILE A 248 10.85 16.32 1.17
C ILE A 248 11.64 15.13 0.66
N SER A 249 10.95 14.27 -0.11
CA SER A 249 11.57 13.17 -0.82
C SER A 249 11.33 13.29 -2.32
N VAL A 250 12.33 12.91 -3.12
CA VAL A 250 12.22 12.83 -4.58
C VAL A 250 12.58 11.44 -5.05
N ALA A 251 11.84 10.91 -6.02
CA ALA A 251 12.11 9.61 -6.62
C ALA A 251 11.97 9.66 -8.14
N ASN A 252 12.84 8.93 -8.84
CA ASN A 252 12.97 8.98 -10.29
C ASN A 252 12.71 7.59 -10.91
N ALA A 253 12.81 7.48 -12.24
CA ALA A 253 12.54 6.25 -12.96
C ALA A 253 13.34 5.04 -12.44
N GLU A 254 14.61 5.25 -12.07
CA GLU A 254 15.47 4.20 -11.52
C GLU A 254 14.94 3.67 -10.18
N ASP A 255 14.51 4.58 -9.30
CA ASP A 255 13.90 4.23 -8.01
C ASP A 255 12.60 3.44 -8.21
N VAL A 256 11.77 3.91 -9.16
CA VAL A 256 10.51 3.24 -9.52
C VAL A 256 10.76 1.83 -10.03
N LEU A 257 11.71 1.63 -10.95
CA LEU A 257 12.05 0.31 -11.47
C LEU A 257 12.59 -0.60 -10.38
N ALA A 258 13.42 -0.10 -9.46
CA ALA A 258 13.89 -0.85 -8.31
C ALA A 258 12.71 -1.28 -7.41
N TRP A 259 11.75 -0.39 -7.16
CA TRP A 259 10.55 -0.72 -6.41
C TRP A 259 9.66 -1.72 -7.14
N VAL A 260 9.53 -1.63 -8.45
CA VAL A 260 8.83 -2.66 -9.24
C VAL A 260 9.52 -4.00 -9.02
N GLN A 261 10.85 -4.10 -9.14
CA GLN A 261 11.54 -5.39 -8.92
C GLN A 261 11.36 -5.93 -7.49
N GLN A 262 11.37 -5.04 -6.50
CA GLN A 262 11.28 -5.40 -5.09
C GLN A 262 9.85 -5.75 -4.64
N TYR A 263 8.86 -5.04 -5.17
CA TYR A 263 7.46 -5.10 -4.74
C TYR A 263 6.54 -5.59 -5.86
N ARG A 264 7.07 -6.20 -6.92
CA ARG A 264 6.24 -6.73 -8.03
C ARG A 264 5.29 -7.83 -7.61
N TRP A 265 5.44 -8.44 -6.42
CA TRP A 265 4.76 -9.70 -6.09
C TRP A 265 5.31 -10.82 -7.00
N ASN A 266 5.77 -11.92 -6.43
CA ASN A 266 6.37 -12.97 -7.26
C ASN A 266 5.28 -13.60 -8.14
N LYS A 267 5.60 -13.90 -9.40
CA LYS A 267 4.70 -14.59 -10.35
C LYS A 267 4.23 -15.98 -9.87
N ASP A 268 4.80 -16.46 -8.76
CA ASP A 268 4.48 -17.73 -8.11
C ASP A 268 3.67 -17.56 -6.80
N GLU A 269 3.16 -16.34 -6.48
CA GLU A 269 2.19 -16.08 -5.40
C GLU A 269 0.72 -16.03 -5.89
#